data_AF-A0A8B9PM93-F1
#
_entry.id   AF-A0A8B9PM93-F1
#
_cell.length_a   1.000
_cell.length_b   1.000
_cell.length_c   1.000
_cell.angle_alpha   90.00
_cell.angle_beta   90.00
_cell.angle_gamma   90.00
#
_symmetry.space_group_name_H-M   'P 1'
#
loop_
_entity.id
_entity.type
_entity.pdbx_description
1 polymer ?
#
loop_
_entity_poly.entity_id
_entity_poly.type
_entity_poly.pdbx_seq_one_letter_code
_entity_poly.pdbx_strand_id
1 'polypeptide(L)'
;MKREAFLQAVSKDSIEDFLRFTRIPKNTFDPFDLNELLQELPKKQKEILWERLTHLLTQILMENTVETWQRAEDDESNDDMEVEIIPETKQTVAVIQGVTAVVTASIPVVDENVNYKALLECVFILNSILPALPESEKTLQGAIQRICEMWWEKGLEGKEELGKTIFIILLRKSLNKAATGADIIRLWNLHQTLLCFDYDLEDSNEVKDLLLQCFMSVKHIKKEEGRRFLSFLFSWNVNFIKMIHGTVKNQLHFFPRSLMAYVSEVYFRAWKKVSGEILEILEHNCIQDFMHHGIHLPRSSSVHSKVREMLSYFHKQSKVRQGVEEMLYRLYQPILWRALKGVLSRIAVGCGANTAFV
;
A
#
# COMPACT_ATOMS: atom_id res chain seq x y z
N MET A 1 30.97 -9.35 30.08
CA MET A 1 32.05 -9.49 29.07
C MET A 1 31.50 -9.45 27.64
N LYS A 2 30.49 -10.26 27.28
CA LYS A 2 29.88 -10.27 25.92
C LYS A 2 29.27 -8.91 25.48
N ARG A 3 28.59 -8.16 26.37
CA ARG A 3 27.97 -6.85 26.07
C ARG A 3 28.98 -5.77 25.67
N GLU A 4 30.02 -5.59 26.48
CA GLU A 4 31.10 -4.62 26.21
C GLU A 4 31.84 -4.97 24.92
N ALA A 5 32.13 -6.26 24.71
CA ALA A 5 32.78 -6.74 23.49
C ALA A 5 31.94 -6.45 22.23
N PHE A 6 30.61 -6.65 22.30
CA PHE A 6 29.72 -6.31 21.20
C PHE A 6 29.74 -4.81 20.89
N LEU A 7 29.63 -3.94 21.91
CA LEU A 7 29.70 -2.49 21.72
C LEU A 7 30.99 -2.06 21.03
N GLN A 8 32.13 -2.65 21.42
CA GLN A 8 33.44 -2.35 20.81
C GLN A 8 33.56 -2.89 19.38
N ALA A 9 32.93 -4.03 19.09
CA ALA A 9 32.91 -4.61 17.75
C ALA A 9 32.17 -3.72 16.73
N VAL A 10 31.20 -2.91 17.14
CA VAL A 10 30.49 -1.97 16.24
C VAL A 10 31.40 -0.79 15.89
N SER A 11 32.35 -1.03 14.98
CA SER A 11 33.26 -0.03 14.44
C SER A 11 33.84 -0.50 13.10
N LYS A 12 34.35 0.45 12.30
CA LYS A 12 34.99 0.16 11.02
C LYS A 12 36.26 -0.68 11.20
N ASP A 13 36.98 -0.49 12.30
CA ASP A 13 38.21 -1.22 12.60
C ASP A 13 37.97 -2.68 13.01
N SER A 14 36.71 -3.08 13.25
CA SER A 14 36.34 -4.41 13.76
C SER A 14 35.17 -5.03 12.98
N ILE A 15 35.08 -4.78 11.66
CA ILE A 15 33.99 -5.28 10.80
C ILE A 15 33.79 -6.79 10.93
N GLU A 16 34.86 -7.60 10.89
CA GLU A 16 34.72 -9.06 10.96
C GLU A 16 34.16 -9.52 12.31
N ASP A 17 34.55 -8.86 13.41
CA ASP A 17 34.00 -9.16 14.74
C ASP A 17 32.53 -8.74 14.84
N PHE A 18 32.16 -7.58 14.29
CA PHE A 18 30.77 -7.16 14.18
C PHE A 18 29.93 -8.18 13.42
N LEU A 19 30.39 -8.61 12.24
CA LEU A 19 29.68 -9.58 11.41
C LEU A 19 29.54 -10.95 12.09
N ARG A 20 30.50 -11.35 12.93
CA ARG A 20 30.38 -12.58 13.73
C ARG A 20 29.25 -12.50 14.75
N PHE A 21 29.01 -11.33 15.35
CA PHE A 21 27.90 -11.14 16.28
C PHE A 21 26.53 -11.06 15.59
N THR A 22 26.47 -10.57 14.34
CA THR A 22 25.19 -10.40 13.63
C THR A 22 24.79 -11.60 12.78
N ARG A 23 25.72 -12.51 12.46
CA ARG A 23 25.40 -13.77 11.76
C ARG A 23 24.57 -14.67 12.68
N ILE A 24 23.44 -15.15 12.16
CA ILE A 24 22.59 -16.15 12.82
C ILE A 24 23.45 -17.38 13.15
N PRO A 25 23.56 -17.82 14.41
CA PRO A 25 24.41 -18.95 14.75
C PRO A 25 23.94 -20.22 14.04
N LYS A 26 24.83 -20.86 13.28
CA LYS A 26 24.64 -22.26 12.83
C LYS A 26 24.84 -23.27 13.97
N ASN A 27 25.24 -22.81 15.16
CA ASN A 27 25.75 -23.66 16.23
C ASN A 27 24.76 -23.77 17.40
N THR A 28 24.43 -25.01 17.77
CA THR A 28 23.34 -25.40 18.68
C THR A 28 23.67 -25.35 20.18
N PHE A 29 24.91 -25.03 20.57
CA PHE A 29 25.38 -25.24 21.95
C PHE A 29 25.50 -23.98 22.84
N ASP A 30 25.53 -22.77 22.27
CA ASP A 30 25.38 -21.46 22.98
C ASP A 30 25.16 -20.34 21.94
N PRO A 31 23.93 -20.20 21.39
CA PRO A 31 23.66 -19.20 20.38
C PRO A 31 23.67 -17.82 21.04
N PHE A 32 24.59 -16.95 20.62
CA PHE A 32 24.49 -15.52 20.91
C PHE A 32 23.14 -14.99 20.38
N ASP A 33 22.25 -14.56 21.28
CA ASP A 33 20.96 -13.97 20.93
C ASP A 33 21.03 -12.45 21.03
N LEU A 34 20.97 -11.80 19.86
CA LEU A 34 20.96 -10.35 19.73
C LEU A 34 19.76 -9.70 20.43
N ASN A 35 18.60 -10.36 20.46
CA ASN A 35 17.42 -9.83 21.14
C ASN A 35 17.60 -9.85 22.66
N GLU A 36 18.11 -10.95 23.21
CA GLU A 36 18.42 -11.06 24.64
C GLU A 36 19.45 -10.00 25.04
N LEU A 37 20.54 -9.88 24.28
CA LEU A 37 21.57 -8.88 24.53
C LEU A 37 20.98 -7.47 24.61
N LEU A 38 20.18 -7.07 23.62
CA LEU A 38 19.60 -5.73 23.55
C LEU A 38 18.57 -5.47 24.65
N GLN A 39 17.83 -6.49 25.10
CA GLN A 39 16.92 -6.37 26.24
C GLN A 39 17.69 -6.07 27.53
N GLU A 40 18.84 -6.70 27.72
CA GLU A 40 19.64 -6.56 28.93
C GLU A 40 20.57 -5.32 28.95
N LEU A 41 20.74 -4.63 27.83
CA LEU A 41 21.59 -3.43 27.77
C LEU A 41 20.97 -2.28 28.60
N PRO A 42 21.76 -1.64 29.49
CA PRO A 42 21.37 -0.38 30.13
C PRO A 42 21.07 0.70 29.08
N LYS A 43 20.19 1.65 29.43
CA LYS A 43 19.75 2.74 28.54
C LYS A 43 20.91 3.47 27.84
N LYS A 44 21.91 3.91 28.60
CA LYS A 44 23.10 4.59 28.06
C LYS A 44 23.90 3.72 27.08
N GLN A 45 23.95 2.41 27.30
CA GLN A 45 24.66 1.51 26.39
C GLN A 45 23.86 1.28 25.09
N LYS A 46 22.52 1.32 25.12
CA LYS A 46 21.69 1.32 23.91
C LYS A 46 21.91 2.58 23.08
N GLU A 47 21.97 3.75 23.72
CA GLU A 47 22.25 5.02 23.05
C GLU A 47 23.62 5.00 22.36
N ILE A 48 24.67 4.60 23.08
CA ILE A 48 26.03 4.44 22.51
C ILE A 48 26.05 3.43 21.35
N LEU A 49 25.33 2.32 21.48
CA LEU A 49 25.23 1.33 20.41
C LEU A 49 24.65 1.95 19.14
N TRP A 50 23.54 2.68 19.26
CA TRP A 50 22.87 3.28 18.11
C TRP A 50 23.71 4.38 17.45
N GLU A 51 24.43 5.19 18.23
CA GLU A 51 25.41 6.14 17.70
C GLU A 51 26.50 5.43 16.89
N ARG A 52 27.09 4.35 17.44
CA ARG A 52 28.12 3.56 16.75
C ARG A 52 27.61 2.89 15.48
N LEU A 53 26.39 2.34 15.49
CA LEU A 53 25.76 1.74 14.30
C LEU A 53 25.56 2.77 13.19
N THR A 54 25.05 3.95 13.55
CA THR A 54 24.81 5.05 12.61
C THR A 54 26.13 5.49 11.99
N HIS A 55 27.14 5.71 12.82
CA HIS A 55 28.48 6.10 12.34
C HIS A 55 29.10 5.02 11.42
N LEU A 56 29.03 3.74 11.81
CA LEU A 56 29.51 2.63 10.99
C LEU A 56 28.81 2.60 9.62
N LEU A 57 27.47 2.69 9.62
CA LEU A 57 26.68 2.68 8.39
C LEU A 57 27.06 3.85 7.47
N THR A 58 27.16 5.07 8.03
CA THR A 58 27.55 6.26 7.27
C THR A 58 28.95 6.13 6.68
N GLN A 59 29.93 5.66 7.44
CA GLN A 59 31.30 5.47 6.95
C GLN A 59 31.36 4.48 5.78
N ILE A 60 30.67 3.35 5.91
CA ILE A 60 30.65 2.31 4.87
C ILE A 60 29.99 2.82 3.58
N LEU A 61 28.91 3.60 3.69
CA LEU A 61 28.22 4.17 2.53
C LEU A 61 29.02 5.31 1.86
N MET A 62 29.83 6.05 2.62
CA MET A 62 30.71 7.09 2.07
C MET A 62 31.88 6.51 1.27
N GLU A 63 32.37 5.33 1.64
CA GLU A 63 33.48 4.66 0.96
C GLU A 63 33.03 3.89 -0.28
N ASN A 64 31.84 3.31 -0.23
CA ASN A 64 31.23 2.60 -1.36
C ASN A 64 29.91 3.27 -1.73
N THR A 65 29.99 4.29 -2.59
CA THR A 65 28.82 5.06 -3.01
C THR A 65 27.81 4.16 -3.71
N VAL A 66 26.53 4.40 -3.43
CA VAL A 66 25.38 3.63 -3.91
C VAL A 66 25.35 3.49 -5.44
N GLU A 67 25.92 4.45 -6.19
CA GLU A 67 26.04 4.42 -7.66
C GLU A 67 26.92 3.29 -8.18
N THR A 68 27.83 2.75 -7.36
CA THR A 68 28.69 1.62 -7.72
C THR A 68 27.94 0.29 -7.70
N TRP A 69 26.79 0.21 -7.01
CA TRP A 69 26.05 -1.03 -6.82
C TRP A 69 25.26 -1.44 -8.07
N GLN A 70 24.73 -0.46 -8.82
CA GLN A 70 23.92 -0.71 -10.03
C GLN A 70 24.78 -1.01 -11.26
N ARG A 71 25.95 -0.36 -11.40
CA ARG A 71 26.87 -0.64 -12.51
C ARG A 71 27.37 -2.09 -12.54
N ALA A 72 27.46 -2.72 -11.37
CA ALA A 72 27.87 -4.11 -11.27
C ALA A 72 26.83 -5.08 -11.88
N GLU A 73 25.53 -4.76 -11.85
CA GLU A 73 24.47 -5.57 -12.48
C GLU A 73 24.33 -5.27 -13.99
N ASP A 74 24.60 -4.04 -14.44
CA ASP A 74 24.52 -3.68 -15.87
C ASP A 74 25.67 -4.29 -16.70
N ASP A 75 26.86 -4.46 -16.12
CA ASP A 75 27.99 -5.16 -16.76
C ASP A 75 27.79 -6.69 -16.82
N GLU A 76 26.85 -7.26 -16.03
CA GLU A 76 26.48 -8.68 -16.08
C GLU A 76 25.62 -9.03 -17.30
N SER A 77 25.00 -8.05 -17.97
CA SER A 77 24.00 -8.33 -19.02
C SER A 77 24.58 -8.47 -20.44
N ASN A 78 25.90 -8.34 -20.64
CA ASN A 78 26.48 -8.24 -21.98
C ASN A 78 27.70 -9.12 -22.30
N ASP A 79 28.15 -10.01 -21.42
CA ASP A 79 29.05 -11.08 -21.85
C ASP A 79 28.96 -12.29 -20.89
N ASP A 80 29.04 -13.49 -21.46
CA ASP A 80 28.88 -14.80 -20.81
C ASP A 80 30.10 -15.18 -19.94
N MET A 81 30.66 -14.21 -19.21
CA MET A 81 31.75 -14.36 -18.26
C MET A 81 31.28 -13.89 -16.90
N GLU A 82 31.27 -14.78 -15.90
CA GLU A 82 31.06 -14.44 -14.49
C GLU A 82 32.09 -13.38 -14.06
N VAL A 83 31.73 -12.09 -14.13
CA VAL A 83 32.55 -11.03 -13.57
C VAL A 83 32.41 -11.13 -12.05
N GLU A 84 33.50 -11.47 -11.37
CA GLU A 84 33.57 -11.53 -9.91
C GLU A 84 33.02 -10.22 -9.30
N ILE A 85 31.86 -10.28 -8.65
CA ILE A 85 31.37 -9.22 -7.78
C ILE A 85 32.53 -8.78 -6.86
N ILE A 86 32.93 -7.51 -6.99
CA ILE A 86 34.07 -6.90 -6.30
C ILE A 86 33.99 -7.23 -4.79
N PRO A 87 35.06 -7.74 -4.14
CA PRO A 87 35.02 -8.14 -2.73
C PRO A 87 34.51 -7.05 -1.76
N GLU A 88 34.75 -5.78 -2.11
CA GLU A 88 34.36 -4.59 -1.34
C GLU A 88 32.84 -4.35 -1.33
N THR A 89 32.12 -4.69 -2.42
CA THR A 89 30.65 -4.59 -2.47
C THR A 89 29.99 -5.68 -1.64
N LYS A 90 30.54 -6.91 -1.64
CA LYS A 90 30.07 -8.00 -0.75
C LYS A 90 30.24 -7.65 0.73
N GLN A 91 31.36 -7.06 1.11
CA GLN A 91 31.59 -6.65 2.49
C GLN A 91 30.62 -5.53 2.90
N THR A 92 30.40 -4.55 2.03
CA THR A 92 29.44 -3.46 2.24
C THR A 92 28.03 -3.99 2.51
N VAL A 93 27.53 -4.86 1.63
CA VAL A 93 26.23 -5.51 1.80
C VAL A 93 26.16 -6.29 3.11
N ALA A 94 27.20 -7.06 3.46
CA ALA A 94 27.24 -7.81 4.71
C ALA A 94 27.16 -6.89 5.95
N VAL A 95 27.83 -5.74 5.93
CA VAL A 95 27.74 -4.75 7.02
C VAL A 95 26.34 -4.17 7.10
N ILE A 96 25.72 -3.78 5.97
CA ILE A 96 24.34 -3.26 5.95
C ILE A 96 23.37 -4.32 6.48
N GLN A 97 23.53 -5.59 6.10
CA GLN A 97 22.75 -6.71 6.66
C GLN A 97 22.94 -6.84 8.18
N GLY A 98 24.17 -6.72 8.67
CA GLY A 98 24.47 -6.72 10.10
C GLY A 98 23.78 -5.57 10.84
N VAL A 99 23.91 -4.34 10.32
CA VAL A 99 23.25 -3.15 10.88
C VAL A 99 21.73 -3.33 10.89
N THR A 100 21.16 -3.80 9.79
CA THR A 100 19.73 -4.09 9.64
C THR A 100 19.25 -5.08 10.71
N ALA A 101 20.02 -6.13 11.02
CA ALA A 101 19.69 -7.10 12.06
C ALA A 101 19.66 -6.46 13.46
N VAL A 102 20.66 -5.63 13.80
CA VAL A 102 20.73 -4.94 15.09
C VAL A 102 19.64 -3.88 15.24
N VAL A 103 19.34 -3.14 14.18
CA VAL A 103 18.23 -2.17 14.15
C VAL A 103 16.90 -2.90 14.36
N THR A 104 16.65 -4.00 13.64
CA THR A 104 15.43 -4.81 13.79
C THR A 104 15.24 -5.26 15.24
N ALA A 105 16.29 -5.79 15.87
CA ALA A 105 16.26 -6.25 17.25
C ALA A 105 16.20 -5.09 18.27
N SER A 106 16.57 -3.86 17.87
CA SER A 106 16.50 -2.67 18.71
C SER A 106 15.08 -2.09 18.82
N ILE A 107 14.25 -2.22 17.79
CA ILE A 107 12.89 -1.63 17.78
C ILE A 107 12.05 -2.07 18.98
N PRO A 108 11.96 -3.37 19.36
CA PRO A 108 11.16 -3.78 20.51
C PRO A 108 11.60 -3.16 21.84
N VAL A 109 12.89 -2.84 22.00
CA VAL A 109 13.48 -2.34 23.26
C VAL A 109 13.52 -0.82 23.38
N VAL A 110 13.02 -0.08 22.37
CA VAL A 110 12.79 1.38 22.45
C VAL A 110 11.62 1.66 23.39
N ASP A 111 11.82 2.56 24.37
CA ASP A 111 10.77 3.06 25.26
C ASP A 111 10.89 4.58 25.42
N GLU A 112 9.88 5.21 26.03
CA GLU A 112 9.77 6.68 26.17
C GLU A 112 10.95 7.35 26.89
N ASN A 113 11.76 6.58 27.62
CA ASN A 113 12.84 7.10 28.46
C ASN A 113 14.23 6.93 27.86
N VAL A 114 14.35 6.45 26.61
CA VAL A 114 15.63 6.26 25.93
C VAL A 114 15.71 7.21 24.75
N ASN A 115 16.85 7.89 24.58
CA ASN A 115 17.06 8.74 23.42
C ASN A 115 17.39 7.89 22.18
N TYR A 116 16.40 7.66 21.30
CA TYR A 116 16.57 6.85 20.10
C TYR A 116 16.84 7.66 18.82
N LYS A 117 17.26 8.93 18.92
CA LYS A 117 17.52 9.79 17.73
C LYS A 117 18.56 9.20 16.77
N ALA A 118 19.66 8.65 17.29
CA ALA A 118 20.65 7.97 16.47
C ALA A 118 20.06 6.73 15.76
N LEU A 119 19.20 5.96 16.46
CA LEU A 119 18.52 4.82 15.84
C LEU A 119 17.57 5.28 14.72
N LEU A 120 16.84 6.36 14.92
CA LEU A 120 15.97 6.95 13.90
C LEU A 120 16.78 7.38 12.66
N GLU A 121 17.90 8.07 12.85
CA GLU A 121 18.81 8.45 11.76
C GLU A 121 19.32 7.22 11.00
N CYS A 122 19.75 6.18 11.72
CA CYS A 122 20.18 4.91 11.13
C CYS A 122 19.07 4.27 10.27
N VAL A 123 17.83 4.26 10.75
CA VAL A 123 16.68 3.73 10.00
C VAL A 123 16.39 4.57 8.76
N PHE A 124 16.50 5.89 8.83
CA PHE A 124 16.33 6.76 7.67
C PHE A 124 17.41 6.53 6.61
N ILE A 125 18.67 6.32 7.02
CA ILE A 125 19.75 5.95 6.09
C ILE A 125 19.45 4.59 5.43
N LEU A 126 19.00 3.58 6.20
CA LEU A 126 18.61 2.30 5.62
C LEU A 126 17.43 2.43 4.63
N ASN A 127 16.45 3.27 4.95
CA ASN A 127 15.31 3.53 4.07
C ASN A 127 15.73 4.26 2.79
N SER A 128 16.68 5.19 2.85
CA SER A 128 17.12 5.98 1.69
C SER A 128 17.92 5.15 0.68
N ILE A 129 18.66 4.14 1.13
CA ILE A 129 19.40 3.22 0.23
C ILE A 129 18.51 2.13 -0.38
N LEU A 130 17.31 1.88 0.18
CA LEU A 130 16.42 0.80 -0.23
C LEU A 130 16.11 0.78 -1.74
N PRO A 131 15.80 1.91 -2.41
CA PRO A 131 15.52 1.93 -3.85
C PRO A 131 16.72 1.62 -4.73
N ALA A 132 17.93 1.74 -4.17
CA ALA A 132 19.18 1.58 -4.91
C ALA A 132 19.88 0.25 -4.63
N LEU A 133 19.31 -0.60 -3.77
CA LEU A 133 19.81 -1.94 -3.56
C LEU A 133 19.62 -2.80 -4.83
N PRO A 134 20.65 -3.56 -5.24
CA PRO A 134 20.60 -4.48 -6.38
C PRO A 134 19.44 -5.47 -6.32
N GLU A 135 18.94 -5.95 -7.48
CA GLU A 135 17.85 -6.94 -7.51
C GLU A 135 18.27 -8.28 -6.89
N SER A 136 19.56 -8.59 -6.91
CA SER A 136 20.15 -9.75 -6.24
C SER A 136 19.93 -9.74 -4.70
N GLU A 137 19.81 -8.56 -4.08
CA GLU A 137 19.75 -8.37 -2.62
C GLU A 137 18.32 -8.37 -2.03
N LYS A 138 17.44 -9.24 -2.54
CA LYS A 138 16.02 -9.34 -2.10
C LYS A 138 15.86 -9.60 -0.60
N THR A 139 16.79 -10.35 0.00
CA THR A 139 16.77 -10.66 1.43
C THR A 139 17.00 -9.40 2.26
N LEU A 140 17.98 -8.57 1.88
CA LEU A 140 18.28 -7.32 2.56
C LEU A 140 17.15 -6.30 2.35
N GLN A 141 16.66 -6.15 1.12
CA GLN A 141 15.50 -5.30 0.83
C GLN A 141 14.30 -5.68 1.71
N GLY A 142 14.01 -6.99 1.83
CA GLY A 142 12.93 -7.50 2.67
C GLY A 142 13.14 -7.23 4.17
N ALA A 143 14.39 -7.26 4.64
CA ALA A 143 14.72 -6.96 6.03
C ALA A 143 14.57 -5.47 6.36
N ILE A 144 15.03 -4.57 5.49
CA ILE A 144 14.82 -3.12 5.65
C ILE A 144 13.33 -2.77 5.57
N GLN A 145 12.57 -3.37 4.65
CA GLN A 145 11.12 -3.20 4.59
C GLN A 145 10.45 -3.59 5.93
N ARG A 146 10.91 -4.68 6.56
CA ARG A 146 10.40 -5.12 7.86
C ARG A 146 10.71 -4.14 8.98
N ILE A 147 11.87 -3.48 8.96
CA ILE A 147 12.18 -2.38 9.88
C ILE A 147 11.13 -1.28 9.75
N CYS A 148 10.81 -0.85 8.53
CA CYS A 148 9.80 0.20 8.30
C CYS A 148 8.40 -0.23 8.80
N GLU A 149 8.00 -1.48 8.58
CA GLU A 149 6.74 -2.02 9.11
C GLU A 149 6.72 -2.01 10.65
N MET A 150 7.77 -2.50 11.30
CA MET A 150 7.87 -2.52 12.75
C MET A 150 7.91 -1.11 13.36
N TRP A 151 8.57 -0.16 12.68
CA TRP A 151 8.63 1.24 13.10
C TRP A 151 7.23 1.89 13.06
N TRP A 152 6.47 1.62 12.00
CA TRP A 152 5.09 2.06 11.85
C TRP A 152 4.18 1.46 12.93
N GLU A 153 4.23 0.15 13.13
CA GLU A 153 3.42 -0.56 14.13
C GLU A 153 3.70 -0.07 15.56
N LYS A 154 4.97 0.24 15.86
CA LYS A 154 5.35 0.77 17.17
C LYS A 154 4.96 2.24 17.36
N GLY A 155 4.65 2.96 16.28
CA GLY A 155 4.21 4.35 16.36
C GLY A 155 5.31 5.34 16.73
N LEU A 156 6.56 5.03 16.39
CA LEU A 156 7.73 5.85 16.71
C LEU A 156 7.77 7.16 15.89
N GLU A 157 8.59 8.12 16.34
CA GLU A 157 8.84 9.37 15.62
C GLU A 157 9.35 9.10 14.18
N GLY A 158 8.91 9.91 13.22
CA GLY A 158 9.30 9.77 11.81
C GLY A 158 8.63 8.62 11.06
N LYS A 159 7.68 7.90 11.69
CA LYS A 159 6.97 6.78 11.04
C LYS A 159 6.26 7.17 9.75
N GLU A 160 5.85 8.42 9.59
CA GLU A 160 5.11 8.90 8.42
C GLU A 160 5.96 8.74 7.15
N GLU A 161 7.24 9.11 7.20
CA GLU A 161 8.16 9.01 6.05
C GLU A 161 8.46 7.56 5.70
N LEU A 162 8.83 6.75 6.70
CA LEU A 162 9.09 5.31 6.53
C LEU A 162 7.84 4.57 6.05
N GLY A 163 6.70 4.93 6.60
CA GLY A 163 5.38 4.45 6.22
C GLY A 163 5.13 4.69 4.74
N LYS A 164 5.32 5.92 4.25
CA LYS A 164 5.10 6.26 2.83
C LYS A 164 5.93 5.36 1.90
N THR A 165 7.21 5.18 2.21
CA THR A 165 8.10 4.31 1.42
C THR A 165 7.58 2.87 1.37
N ILE A 166 7.29 2.26 2.52
CA ILE A 166 6.81 0.86 2.55
C ILE A 166 5.42 0.73 1.91
N PHE A 167 4.55 1.73 2.04
CA PHE A 167 3.22 1.72 1.45
C PHE A 167 3.28 1.66 -0.10
N ILE A 168 4.14 2.46 -0.72
CA ILE A 168 4.36 2.43 -2.18
C ILE A 168 4.90 1.07 -2.62
N ILE A 169 5.88 0.52 -1.90
CA ILE A 169 6.46 -0.80 -2.20
C ILE A 169 5.40 -1.89 -2.13
N LEU A 170 4.59 -1.90 -1.07
CA LEU A 170 3.52 -2.89 -0.91
C LEU A 170 2.40 -2.72 -1.95
N LEU A 171 2.07 -1.48 -2.34
CA LEU A 171 1.14 -1.23 -3.44
C LEU A 171 1.64 -1.88 -4.74
N ARG A 172 2.88 -1.56 -5.16
CA ARG A 172 3.50 -2.16 -6.35
C ARG A 172 3.53 -3.69 -6.26
N LYS A 173 3.92 -4.23 -5.10
CA LYS A 173 3.98 -5.68 -4.87
C LYS A 173 2.60 -6.34 -4.95
N SER A 174 1.57 -5.73 -4.40
CA SER A 174 0.19 -6.24 -4.43
C SER A 174 -0.43 -6.29 -5.83
N LEU A 175 0.08 -5.47 -6.75
CA LEU A 175 -0.36 -5.38 -8.14
C LEU A 175 0.43 -6.30 -9.08
N ASN A 176 1.56 -6.85 -8.62
CA ASN A 176 2.38 -7.77 -9.40
C ASN A 176 1.60 -9.06 -9.78
N LYS A 177 1.93 -9.66 -10.93
CA LYS A 177 1.37 -10.95 -11.36
C LYS A 177 1.57 -12.06 -10.31
N ALA A 178 2.71 -12.06 -9.61
CA ALA A 178 3.02 -13.01 -8.54
C ALA A 178 2.40 -12.65 -7.18
N ALA A 179 1.66 -11.53 -7.06
CA ALA A 179 1.07 -11.10 -5.79
C ALA A 179 0.17 -12.15 -5.17
N THR A 180 0.31 -12.33 -3.87
CA THR A 180 -0.47 -13.28 -3.06
C THR A 180 -1.51 -12.56 -2.20
N GLY A 181 -2.41 -13.32 -1.58
CA GLY A 181 -3.35 -12.75 -0.61
C GLY A 181 -2.65 -12.13 0.61
N ALA A 182 -1.45 -12.60 0.97
CA ALA A 182 -0.67 -12.06 2.08
C ALA A 182 -0.16 -10.64 1.79
N ASP A 183 0.19 -10.35 0.53
CA ASP A 183 0.62 -9.00 0.13
C ASP A 183 -0.52 -7.99 0.28
N ILE A 184 -1.76 -8.39 -0.04
CA ILE A 184 -2.96 -7.55 0.16
C ILE A 184 -3.25 -7.34 1.65
N ILE A 185 -3.05 -8.36 2.50
CA ILE A 185 -3.21 -8.23 3.95
C ILE A 185 -2.19 -7.24 4.52
N ARG A 186 -0.91 -7.34 4.11
CA ARG A 186 0.14 -6.40 4.53
C ARG A 186 -0.19 -4.97 4.13
N LEU A 187 -0.62 -4.75 2.87
CA LEU A 187 -1.08 -3.44 2.40
C LEU A 187 -2.26 -2.91 3.25
N TRP A 188 -3.23 -3.76 3.56
CA TRP A 188 -4.35 -3.37 4.43
C TRP A 188 -3.87 -2.98 5.83
N ASN A 189 -2.88 -3.66 6.42
CA ASN A 189 -2.38 -3.28 7.75
C ASN A 189 -1.73 -1.89 7.76
N LEU A 190 -1.17 -1.45 6.63
CA LEU A 190 -0.57 -0.12 6.44
C LEU A 190 -1.51 0.92 5.80
N HIS A 191 -2.81 0.64 5.66
CA HIS A 191 -3.72 1.55 4.94
C HIS A 191 -3.77 2.98 5.50
N GLN A 192 -3.57 3.15 6.81
CA GLN A 192 -3.61 4.48 7.45
C GLN A 192 -2.47 5.40 6.98
N THR A 193 -1.37 4.85 6.46
CA THR A 193 -0.30 5.62 5.84
C THR A 193 -0.79 6.48 4.69
N LEU A 194 -1.88 6.10 4.01
CA LEU A 194 -2.47 6.91 2.95
C LEU A 194 -2.77 8.34 3.42
N LEU A 195 -3.15 8.52 4.69
CA LEU A 195 -3.47 9.82 5.25
C LEU A 195 -2.25 10.73 5.41
N CYS A 196 -1.03 10.18 5.31
CA CYS A 196 0.20 10.97 5.31
C CYS A 196 0.51 11.59 3.93
N PHE A 197 -0.15 11.12 2.86
CA PHE A 197 0.03 11.66 1.51
C PHE A 197 -0.86 12.88 1.28
N ASP A 198 -0.25 13.95 0.77
CA ASP A 198 -0.99 15.11 0.29
C ASP A 198 -1.53 14.81 -1.11
N TYR A 199 -2.84 14.91 -1.28
CA TYR A 199 -3.49 14.63 -2.56
C TYR A 199 -3.08 15.64 -3.64
N ASP A 200 -2.82 16.90 -3.30
CA ASP A 200 -2.62 17.95 -4.30
C ASP A 200 -1.16 18.04 -4.81
N LEU A 201 -0.22 17.33 -4.17
CA LEU A 201 1.17 17.27 -4.61
C LEU A 201 1.37 16.31 -5.79
N GLU A 202 2.31 16.67 -6.68
CA GLU A 202 2.67 15.87 -7.85
C GLU A 202 3.32 14.53 -7.48
N ASP A 203 4.09 14.50 -6.40
CA ASP A 203 4.74 13.26 -5.90
C ASP A 203 3.72 12.18 -5.51
N SER A 204 2.47 12.56 -5.23
CA SER A 204 1.39 11.62 -4.96
C SER A 204 0.74 11.05 -6.22
N ASN A 205 1.11 11.50 -7.42
CA ASN A 205 0.51 11.01 -8.67
C ASN A 205 0.79 9.52 -8.89
N GLU A 206 2.00 9.06 -8.59
CA GLU A 206 2.32 7.63 -8.67
C GLU A 206 1.40 6.82 -7.73
N VAL A 207 1.19 7.32 -6.52
CA VAL A 207 0.31 6.68 -5.54
C VAL A 207 -1.12 6.64 -6.03
N LYS A 208 -1.64 7.74 -6.59
CA LYS A 208 -2.98 7.79 -7.19
C LYS A 208 -3.13 6.72 -8.28
N ASP A 209 -2.16 6.61 -9.17
CA ASP A 209 -2.19 5.64 -10.27
C ASP A 209 -2.17 4.19 -9.76
N LEU A 210 -1.30 3.88 -8.80
CA LEU A 210 -1.25 2.56 -8.16
C LEU A 210 -2.58 2.23 -7.45
N LEU A 211 -3.15 3.18 -6.72
CA LEU A 211 -4.43 3.01 -6.03
C LEU A 211 -5.59 2.75 -7.01
N LEU A 212 -5.60 3.43 -8.17
CA LEU A 212 -6.59 3.17 -9.22
C LEU A 212 -6.41 1.79 -9.86
N GLN A 213 -5.16 1.32 -10.05
CA GLN A 213 -4.89 -0.04 -10.51
C GLN A 213 -5.42 -1.11 -9.55
N CYS A 214 -5.47 -0.84 -8.23
CA CYS A 214 -6.11 -1.75 -7.28
C CYS A 214 -7.61 -1.98 -7.60
N PHE A 215 -8.32 -0.98 -8.14
CA PHE A 215 -9.71 -1.13 -8.59
C PHE A 215 -9.86 -1.92 -9.90
N MET A 216 -8.77 -2.13 -10.64
CA MET A 216 -8.73 -2.99 -11.83
C MET A 216 -8.36 -4.44 -11.47
N SER A 217 -7.80 -4.65 -10.27
CA SER A 217 -7.28 -5.94 -9.83
C SER A 217 -8.36 -6.87 -9.28
N VAL A 218 -8.64 -7.96 -10.00
CA VAL A 218 -9.55 -9.03 -9.54
C VAL A 218 -9.11 -9.62 -8.19
N LYS A 219 -7.79 -9.69 -7.93
CA LYS A 219 -7.24 -10.18 -6.65
C LYS A 219 -7.66 -9.28 -5.48
N HIS A 220 -7.54 -7.97 -5.64
CA HIS A 220 -7.98 -6.99 -4.63
C HIS A 220 -9.49 -7.05 -4.41
N ILE A 221 -10.28 -7.10 -5.48
CA ILE A 221 -11.74 -7.09 -5.38
C ILE A 221 -12.27 -8.38 -4.70
N LYS A 222 -11.67 -9.55 -4.99
CA LYS A 222 -12.10 -10.83 -4.41
C LYS A 222 -11.63 -11.05 -2.97
N LYS A 223 -10.50 -10.47 -2.55
CA LYS A 223 -9.99 -10.60 -1.18
C LYS A 223 -10.73 -9.65 -0.23
N GLU A 224 -11.06 -10.12 0.97
CA GLU A 224 -11.81 -9.34 1.96
C GLU A 224 -11.06 -8.08 2.41
N GLU A 225 -9.78 -8.22 2.72
CA GLU A 225 -8.90 -7.12 3.10
C GLU A 225 -8.70 -6.14 1.93
N GLY A 226 -8.68 -6.65 0.70
CA GLY A 226 -8.69 -5.82 -0.50
C GLY A 226 -9.96 -5.01 -0.63
N ARG A 227 -11.15 -5.59 -0.40
CA ARG A 227 -12.41 -4.81 -0.37
C ARG A 227 -12.43 -3.77 0.73
N ARG A 228 -11.91 -4.09 1.93
CA ARG A 228 -11.78 -3.13 3.03
C ARG A 228 -10.88 -1.96 2.62
N PHE A 229 -9.74 -2.26 1.98
CA PHE A 229 -8.80 -1.27 1.45
C PHE A 229 -9.47 -0.37 0.41
N LEU A 230 -10.04 -0.96 -0.64
CA LEU A 230 -10.72 -0.22 -1.71
C LEU A 230 -11.88 0.64 -1.17
N SER A 231 -12.62 0.17 -0.17
CA SER A 231 -13.70 0.96 0.45
C SER A 231 -13.15 2.16 1.24
N PHE A 232 -11.99 2.01 1.88
CA PHE A 232 -11.31 3.09 2.59
C PHE A 232 -10.81 4.18 1.64
N LEU A 233 -10.42 3.86 0.41
CA LEU A 233 -9.93 4.86 -0.55
C LEU A 233 -10.98 5.94 -0.92
N PHE A 234 -12.27 5.64 -0.76
CA PHE A 234 -13.34 6.62 -0.95
C PHE A 234 -13.35 7.74 0.10
N SER A 235 -12.67 7.59 1.23
CA SER A 235 -12.59 8.64 2.26
C SER A 235 -11.37 9.56 2.11
N TRP A 236 -10.51 9.35 1.11
CA TRP A 236 -9.24 10.08 1.02
C TRP A 236 -9.41 11.49 0.43
N ASN A 237 -10.06 11.62 -0.73
CA ASN A 237 -10.27 12.91 -1.38
C ASN A 237 -11.48 12.87 -2.33
N VAL A 238 -12.26 13.95 -2.37
CA VAL A 238 -13.49 14.07 -3.20
C VAL A 238 -13.24 13.93 -4.70
N ASN A 239 -12.11 14.43 -5.20
CA ASN A 239 -11.74 14.29 -6.60
C ASN A 239 -11.27 12.86 -6.90
N PHE A 240 -10.59 12.22 -5.95
CA PHE A 240 -10.19 10.83 -6.09
C PHE A 240 -11.40 9.88 -6.22
N ILE A 241 -12.50 10.14 -5.51
CA ILE A 241 -13.76 9.36 -5.64
C ILE A 241 -14.25 9.36 -7.09
N LYS A 242 -14.20 10.51 -7.77
CA LYS A 242 -14.61 10.62 -9.18
C LYS A 242 -13.68 9.81 -10.08
N MET A 243 -12.37 9.83 -9.82
CA MET A 243 -11.38 9.02 -10.55
C MET A 243 -11.59 7.51 -10.33
N ILE A 244 -11.85 7.09 -9.09
CA ILE A 244 -12.21 5.71 -8.74
C ILE A 244 -13.44 5.29 -9.54
N HIS A 245 -14.49 6.11 -9.53
CA HIS A 245 -15.73 5.79 -10.21
C HIS A 245 -15.56 5.67 -11.73
N GLY A 246 -14.85 6.63 -12.35
CA GLY A 246 -14.48 6.55 -13.76
C GLY A 246 -13.69 5.29 -14.10
N THR A 247 -12.70 4.94 -13.26
CA THR A 247 -11.91 3.71 -13.39
C THR A 247 -12.79 2.47 -13.36
N VAL A 248 -13.67 2.34 -12.36
CA VAL A 248 -14.57 1.18 -12.26
C VAL A 248 -15.49 1.08 -13.47
N LYS A 249 -16.05 2.21 -13.94
CA LYS A 249 -16.91 2.25 -15.14
C LYS A 249 -16.18 1.74 -16.38
N ASN A 250 -14.96 2.19 -16.59
CA ASN A 250 -14.14 1.74 -17.72
C ASN A 250 -13.83 0.24 -17.64
N GLN A 251 -13.69 -0.30 -16.44
CA GLN A 251 -13.44 -1.74 -16.22
C GLN A 251 -14.69 -2.62 -16.32
N LEU A 252 -15.90 -2.07 -16.30
CA LEU A 252 -17.13 -2.86 -16.37
C LEU A 252 -17.18 -3.75 -17.62
N HIS A 253 -16.63 -3.31 -18.76
CA HIS A 253 -16.62 -4.14 -19.96
C HIS A 253 -15.82 -5.44 -19.76
N PHE A 254 -14.68 -5.35 -19.07
CA PHE A 254 -13.72 -6.44 -18.89
C PHE A 254 -14.06 -7.34 -17.71
N PHE A 255 -14.73 -6.83 -16.67
CA PHE A 255 -15.05 -7.65 -15.50
C PHE A 255 -16.12 -8.71 -15.75
N PRO A 256 -15.95 -9.93 -15.21
CA PRO A 256 -17.03 -10.92 -15.25
C PRO A 256 -18.18 -10.46 -14.35
N ARG A 257 -19.41 -10.82 -14.72
CA ARG A 257 -20.61 -10.45 -13.95
C ARG A 257 -20.54 -10.92 -12.49
N SER A 258 -19.95 -12.08 -12.22
CA SER A 258 -19.77 -12.62 -10.87
C SER A 258 -18.94 -11.72 -9.95
N LEU A 259 -18.10 -10.83 -10.50
CA LEU A 259 -17.31 -9.88 -9.73
C LEU A 259 -18.14 -8.71 -9.20
N MET A 260 -19.30 -8.43 -9.80
CA MET A 260 -20.09 -7.23 -9.50
C MET A 260 -20.62 -7.19 -8.08
N ALA A 261 -20.91 -8.35 -7.47
CA ALA A 261 -21.32 -8.40 -6.07
C ALA A 261 -20.23 -7.82 -5.14
N TYR A 262 -18.95 -8.14 -5.42
CA TYR A 262 -17.81 -7.64 -4.65
C TYR A 262 -17.54 -6.15 -4.91
N VAL A 263 -17.64 -5.71 -6.17
CA VAL A 263 -17.51 -4.27 -6.49
C VAL A 263 -18.62 -3.48 -5.78
N SER A 264 -19.85 -4.00 -5.78
CA SER A 264 -20.99 -3.34 -5.10
C SER A 264 -20.79 -3.27 -3.60
N GLU A 265 -20.25 -4.33 -3.01
CA GLU A 265 -19.91 -4.34 -1.60
C GLU A 265 -18.88 -3.25 -1.25
N VAL A 266 -17.90 -2.98 -2.11
CA VAL A 266 -16.93 -1.88 -1.91
C VAL A 266 -17.65 -0.53 -1.84
N TYR A 267 -18.50 -0.21 -2.82
CA TYR A 267 -19.27 1.03 -2.81
C TYR A 267 -20.21 1.12 -1.61
N PHE A 268 -20.89 0.03 -1.27
CA PHE A 268 -21.81 0.00 -0.14
C PHE A 268 -21.08 0.21 1.20
N ARG A 269 -19.93 -0.44 1.39
CA ARG A 269 -19.09 -0.26 2.59
C ARG A 269 -18.54 1.16 2.68
N ALA A 270 -18.13 1.76 1.56
CA ALA A 270 -17.73 3.16 1.52
C ALA A 270 -18.88 4.08 1.92
N TRP A 271 -20.06 3.92 1.30
CA TRP A 271 -21.26 4.71 1.57
C TRP A 271 -21.67 4.68 3.05
N LYS A 272 -21.58 3.52 3.70
CA LYS A 272 -21.88 3.39 5.13
C LYS A 272 -20.93 4.14 6.07
N LYS A 273 -19.72 4.48 5.61
CA LYS A 273 -18.65 5.04 6.45
C LYS A 273 -18.44 6.53 6.27
N VAL A 274 -18.80 7.07 5.11
CA VAL A 274 -18.56 8.47 4.76
C VAL A 274 -19.74 9.35 5.13
N SER A 275 -19.47 10.65 5.32
CA SER A 275 -20.47 11.67 5.67
C SER A 275 -20.11 13.01 5.01
N GLY A 276 -21.02 13.98 5.07
CA GLY A 276 -20.79 15.31 4.52
C GLY A 276 -20.57 15.31 3.00
N GLU A 277 -19.65 16.14 2.52
CA GLU A 277 -19.36 16.31 1.09
C GLU A 277 -18.96 14.99 0.40
N ILE A 278 -18.18 14.15 1.07
CA ILE A 278 -17.76 12.84 0.53
C ILE A 278 -18.98 11.95 0.26
N LEU A 279 -19.97 11.96 1.16
CA LEU A 279 -21.22 11.21 0.98
C LEU A 279 -22.01 11.73 -0.22
N GLU A 280 -22.13 13.05 -0.36
CA GLU A 280 -22.84 13.68 -1.49
C GLU A 280 -22.21 13.28 -2.83
N ILE A 281 -20.88 13.36 -2.95
CA ILE A 281 -20.17 12.94 -4.16
C ILE A 281 -20.38 11.45 -4.43
N LEU A 282 -20.24 10.59 -3.41
CA LEU A 282 -20.43 9.15 -3.60
C LEU A 282 -21.85 8.80 -4.05
N GLU A 283 -22.85 9.46 -3.48
CA GLU A 283 -24.24 9.22 -3.82
C GLU A 283 -24.61 9.77 -5.20
N HIS A 284 -24.30 11.04 -5.48
CA HIS A 284 -24.75 11.73 -6.69
C HIS A 284 -23.85 11.47 -7.90
N ASN A 285 -22.53 11.40 -7.71
CA ASN A 285 -21.59 11.22 -8.82
C ASN A 285 -21.31 9.74 -9.11
N CYS A 286 -21.61 8.82 -8.19
CA CYS A 286 -21.31 7.40 -8.38
C CYS A 286 -22.53 6.50 -8.34
N ILE A 287 -23.25 6.43 -7.21
CA ILE A 287 -24.38 5.51 -7.06
C ILE A 287 -25.51 5.89 -8.01
N GLN A 288 -25.89 7.18 -8.06
CA GLN A 288 -26.93 7.69 -8.94
C GLN A 288 -26.55 7.58 -10.42
N ASP A 289 -25.25 7.65 -10.77
CA ASP A 289 -24.77 7.39 -12.13
C ASP A 289 -25.06 5.94 -12.55
N PHE A 290 -24.76 4.96 -11.69
CA PHE A 290 -25.14 3.56 -11.96
C PHE A 290 -26.66 3.38 -12.05
N MET A 291 -27.45 4.06 -11.23
CA MET A 291 -28.91 4.03 -11.32
C MET A 291 -29.40 4.56 -12.67
N HIS A 292 -28.84 5.68 -13.13
CA HIS A 292 -29.16 6.28 -14.42
C HIS A 292 -28.88 5.29 -15.55
N HIS A 293 -27.68 4.69 -15.58
CA HIS A 293 -27.30 3.70 -16.57
C HIS A 293 -28.12 2.40 -16.47
N GLY A 294 -28.51 1.98 -15.26
CA GLY A 294 -29.36 0.81 -15.04
C GLY A 294 -30.76 0.93 -15.64
N ILE A 295 -31.25 2.15 -15.88
CA ILE A 295 -32.53 2.44 -16.53
C ILE A 295 -32.36 2.65 -18.03
N HIS A 296 -31.30 3.35 -18.45
CA HIS A 296 -31.17 3.83 -19.83
C HIS A 296 -30.33 2.95 -20.75
N LEU A 297 -29.46 2.08 -20.21
CA LEU A 297 -28.63 1.22 -21.06
C LEU A 297 -29.50 0.21 -21.83
N PRO A 298 -29.28 0.02 -23.14
CA PRO A 298 -29.90 -1.04 -23.89
C PRO A 298 -29.60 -2.41 -23.29
N ARG A 299 -30.57 -3.34 -23.32
CA ARG A 299 -30.36 -4.71 -22.82
C ARG A 299 -29.26 -5.47 -23.57
N SER A 300 -28.98 -5.08 -24.82
CA SER A 300 -27.90 -5.62 -25.64
C SER A 300 -26.50 -5.14 -25.19
N SER A 301 -26.42 -4.11 -24.36
CA SER A 301 -25.13 -3.63 -23.84
C SER A 301 -24.46 -4.69 -22.97
N SER A 302 -23.18 -4.97 -23.24
CA SER A 302 -22.39 -5.96 -22.50
C SER A 302 -22.22 -5.63 -21.01
N VAL A 303 -22.43 -4.36 -20.62
CA VAL A 303 -22.35 -3.90 -19.22
C VAL A 303 -23.71 -3.77 -18.54
N HIS A 304 -24.83 -3.84 -19.27
CA HIS A 304 -26.18 -3.66 -18.70
C HIS A 304 -26.45 -4.69 -17.57
N SER A 305 -26.16 -5.97 -17.80
CA SER A 305 -26.37 -7.01 -16.78
C SER A 305 -25.49 -6.82 -15.55
N LYS A 306 -24.31 -6.21 -15.71
CA LYS A 306 -23.34 -5.93 -14.65
C LYS A 306 -23.80 -4.77 -13.77
N VAL A 307 -24.24 -3.66 -14.38
CA VAL A 307 -24.83 -2.52 -13.66
C VAL A 307 -26.09 -2.96 -12.90
N ARG A 308 -26.95 -3.79 -13.51
CA ARG A 308 -28.14 -4.34 -12.84
C ARG A 308 -27.78 -5.23 -11.65
N GLU A 309 -26.73 -6.03 -11.76
CA GLU A 309 -26.22 -6.82 -10.64
C GLU A 309 -25.75 -5.91 -9.50
N MET A 310 -25.07 -4.81 -9.83
CA MET A 310 -24.61 -3.88 -8.81
C MET A 310 -25.77 -3.23 -8.05
N LEU A 311 -26.77 -2.73 -8.78
CA LEU A 311 -27.97 -2.15 -8.16
C LEU A 311 -28.80 -3.19 -7.38
N SER A 312 -28.84 -4.43 -7.84
CA SER A 312 -29.50 -5.53 -7.13
C SER A 312 -28.90 -5.74 -5.73
N TYR A 313 -27.58 -5.56 -5.58
CA TYR A 313 -26.92 -5.62 -4.28
C TYR A 313 -27.49 -4.58 -3.31
N PHE A 314 -27.59 -3.31 -3.71
CA PHE A 314 -28.14 -2.24 -2.86
C PHE A 314 -29.60 -2.50 -2.47
N HIS A 315 -30.45 -2.93 -3.41
CA HIS A 315 -31.84 -3.29 -3.11
C HIS A 315 -31.96 -4.50 -2.18
N LYS A 316 -31.04 -5.46 -2.24
CA LYS A 316 -30.99 -6.57 -1.28
C LYS A 316 -30.60 -6.06 0.12
N GLN A 317 -29.63 -5.14 0.20
CA GLN A 317 -29.20 -4.55 1.46
C GLN A 317 -30.29 -3.68 2.10
N SER A 318 -31.16 -3.06 1.31
CA SER A 318 -32.23 -2.19 1.82
C SER A 318 -33.22 -2.91 2.74
N LYS A 319 -33.42 -4.21 2.51
CA LYS A 319 -34.27 -5.06 3.35
C LYS A 319 -33.70 -5.36 4.74
N VAL A 320 -32.39 -5.15 4.93
CA VAL A 320 -31.66 -5.58 6.15
C VAL A 320 -31.01 -4.39 6.86
N ARG A 321 -30.79 -3.27 6.17
CA ARG A 321 -30.02 -2.12 6.66
C ARG A 321 -30.86 -0.85 6.60
N GLN A 322 -30.97 -0.17 7.74
CA GLN A 322 -31.63 1.13 7.86
C GLN A 322 -30.95 2.20 7.00
N GLY A 323 -31.72 3.20 6.55
CA GLY A 323 -31.26 4.34 5.74
C GLY A 323 -31.03 4.04 4.25
N VAL A 324 -30.87 2.77 3.86
CA VAL A 324 -30.64 2.40 2.46
C VAL A 324 -31.88 2.67 1.61
N GLU A 325 -33.08 2.34 2.10
CA GLU A 325 -34.32 2.60 1.36
C GLU A 325 -34.54 4.10 1.09
N GLU A 326 -34.25 4.94 2.09
CA GLU A 326 -34.35 6.40 1.98
C GLU A 326 -33.34 6.95 0.96
N MET A 327 -32.08 6.48 1.03
CA MET A 327 -31.06 6.85 0.04
C MET A 327 -31.48 6.42 -1.37
N LEU A 328 -31.93 5.17 -1.54
CA LEU A 328 -32.40 4.66 -2.84
C LEU A 328 -33.56 5.51 -3.38
N TYR A 329 -34.54 5.83 -2.55
CA TYR A 329 -35.66 6.69 -2.91
C TYR A 329 -35.20 8.06 -3.40
N ARG A 330 -34.37 8.76 -2.60
CA ARG A 330 -33.83 10.09 -2.94
C ARG A 330 -33.06 10.08 -4.25
N LEU A 331 -32.22 9.06 -4.47
CA LEU A 331 -31.39 8.99 -5.68
C LEU A 331 -32.17 8.55 -6.93
N TYR A 332 -33.18 7.69 -6.81
CA TYR A 332 -34.01 7.29 -7.94
C TYR A 332 -35.03 8.34 -8.35
N GLN A 333 -35.59 9.10 -7.41
CA GLN A 333 -36.66 10.07 -7.66
C GLN A 333 -36.42 10.97 -8.90
N PRO A 334 -35.29 11.69 -9.03
CA PRO A 334 -35.06 12.56 -10.18
C PRO A 334 -34.90 11.80 -11.50
N ILE A 335 -34.44 10.55 -11.48
CA ILE A 335 -34.24 9.73 -12.68
C ILE A 335 -35.57 9.20 -13.18
N LEU A 336 -36.36 8.58 -12.29
CA LEU A 336 -37.65 7.99 -12.64
C LEU A 336 -38.63 9.05 -13.12
N TRP A 337 -38.66 10.22 -12.47
CA TRP A 337 -39.52 11.32 -12.89
C TRP A 337 -39.20 11.82 -14.30
N ARG A 338 -37.91 11.97 -14.65
CA ARG A 338 -37.48 12.34 -16.00
C ARG A 338 -37.79 11.25 -17.02
N ALA A 339 -37.54 9.99 -16.68
CA ALA A 339 -37.82 8.85 -17.56
C ALA A 339 -39.32 8.73 -17.86
N LEU A 340 -40.18 8.88 -16.86
CA LEU A 340 -41.64 8.86 -17.00
C LEU A 340 -42.14 10.03 -17.86
N LYS A 341 -41.63 11.26 -17.63
CA LYS A 341 -41.95 12.41 -18.48
C LYS A 341 -41.50 12.23 -19.93
N GLY A 342 -40.31 11.65 -20.16
CA GLY A 342 -39.79 11.37 -21.50
C GLY A 342 -40.54 10.24 -22.23
N VAL A 343 -41.13 9.30 -21.49
CA VAL A 343 -42.06 8.30 -22.06
C VAL A 343 -43.41 8.95 -22.37
N LEU A 344 -43.95 9.75 -21.45
CA LEU A 344 -45.20 10.49 -21.67
C LEU A 344 -45.10 11.47 -22.85
N SER A 345 -43.97 12.15 -23.04
CA SER A 345 -43.75 13.02 -24.22
C SER A 345 -43.62 12.22 -25.51
N ARG A 346 -42.94 11.07 -25.51
CA ARG A 346 -42.88 10.18 -26.68
C ARG A 346 -44.24 9.57 -27.02
N ILE A 347 -45.04 9.22 -26.02
CA ILE A 347 -46.42 8.77 -26.21
C ILE A 347 -47.28 9.93 -26.72
N ALA A 348 -47.11 11.16 -26.21
CA ALA A 348 -47.83 12.34 -26.70
C ALA A 348 -47.47 12.69 -28.16
N VAL A 349 -46.19 12.58 -28.55
CA VAL A 349 -45.74 12.74 -29.94
C VAL A 349 -46.25 11.59 -30.82
N GLY A 350 -46.29 10.36 -30.32
CA GLY A 350 -46.86 9.20 -31.02
C GLY A 350 -48.39 9.23 -31.15
N CYS A 351 -49.10 9.82 -30.17
CA CYS A 351 -50.54 10.04 -30.22
C CYS A 351 -50.93 11.32 -30.98
N GLY A 352 -50.00 12.25 -31.18
CA GLY A 352 -50.18 13.45 -32.01
C GLY A 352 -49.97 13.24 -33.50
N ALA A 353 -49.53 12.05 -33.93
CA ALA A 353 -49.24 11.71 -35.32
C ALA A 353 -50.35 10.90 -36.03
N ASN A 354 -51.60 10.94 -35.53
CA ASN A 354 -52.72 10.22 -36.14
C ASN A 354 -53.99 11.06 -36.39
N THR A 355 -53.84 12.38 -36.56
CA THR A 355 -54.94 13.25 -37.02
C THR A 355 -54.44 14.30 -38.02
N ALA A 356 -54.39 13.89 -39.29
CA ALA A 356 -54.50 14.65 -40.55
C ALA A 356 -54.06 13.67 -41.67
N PHE A 357 -54.89 13.05 -42.53
CA PHE A 357 -55.68 13.65 -43.62
C PHE A 357 -55.05 14.98 -44.06
N VAL A 358 -54.24 15.05 -45.11
CA VAL A 358 -54.38 14.60 -46.52
C VAL A 358 -53.05 14.14 -47.07
#